data_AF-A0A6A1IL36-F1
#
_entry.id   AF-A0A6A1IL36-F1
#
_cell.length_a   1.000
_cell.length_b   1.000
_cell.length_c   1.000
_cell.angle_alpha   90.00
_cell.angle_beta   90.00
_cell.angle_gamma   90.00
#
_symmetry.space_group_name_H-M   'P 1'
#
loop_
_entity.id
_entity.type
_entity.pdbx_description
1 polymer ?
#
loop_
_entity_poly.entity_id
_entity_poly.type
_entity_poly.pdbx_seq_one_letter_code
_entity_poly.pdbx_strand_id
1 'polypeptide(L)' 'MVYETNCTEITQDKWRELMKYGRKCSYRLLAARIKRELPELYHALALQFYNPYAEQCRQTPTHYILVHSAIEYFIRKQ' A
#
# COMPACT_ATOMS: atom_id res chain seq x y z
N MET A 1 6.91 0.10 -10.01
CA MET A 1 6.71 -0.33 -8.59
C MET A 1 6.65 -1.86 -8.53
N VAL A 2 6.83 -2.47 -7.36
CA VAL A 2 6.68 -3.93 -7.16
C VAL A 2 5.86 -4.20 -5.90
N TYR A 3 4.85 -5.07 -5.97
CA TYR A 3 4.17 -5.58 -4.78
C TYR A 3 5.08 -6.58 -4.07
N GLU A 4 5.39 -6.37 -2.78
CA GLU A 4 6.29 -7.25 -2.03
C GLU A 4 5.55 -8.20 -1.10
N THR A 5 4.65 -7.68 -0.26
CA THR A 5 3.97 -8.46 0.78
C THR A 5 2.82 -7.65 1.40
N ASN A 6 2.09 -8.26 2.33
CA ASN A 6 1.10 -7.58 3.17
C ASN A 6 1.29 -7.93 4.66
N CYS A 7 0.61 -7.19 5.54
CA CYS A 7 0.77 -7.35 6.98
C CYS A 7 0.39 -8.72 7.55
N THR A 8 -0.36 -9.55 6.80
CA THR A 8 -0.74 -10.91 7.21
C THR A 8 0.36 -11.95 6.92
N GLU A 9 1.36 -11.59 6.12
CA GLU A 9 2.44 -12.48 5.65
C GLU A 9 3.80 -12.22 6.34
N ILE A 10 3.87 -11.22 7.23
CA ILE A 10 5.11 -10.78 7.87
C ILE A 10 5.00 -10.78 9.39
N THR A 11 6.16 -10.82 10.06
CA THR A 11 6.22 -10.66 11.51
C THR A 11 5.95 -9.22 11.93
N GLN A 12 5.57 -9.03 13.19
CA GLN A 12 5.38 -7.70 13.77
C GLN A 12 6.64 -6.83 13.68
N ASP A 13 7.83 -7.41 13.85
CA ASP A 13 9.08 -6.67 13.75
C ASP A 13 9.35 -6.21 12.32
N LYS A 14 9.07 -7.06 11.33
CA LYS A 14 9.20 -6.65 9.93
C LYS A 14 8.19 -5.55 9.58
N TRP A 15 6.96 -5.66 10.09
CA TRP A 15 5.95 -4.62 9.94
C TRP A 15 6.42 -3.28 10.52
N ARG A 16 7.01 -3.29 11.74
CA ARG A 16 7.56 -2.07 12.37
C ARG A 16 8.66 -1.44 11.52
N GLU A 17 9.54 -2.25 10.94
CA GLU A 17 10.60 -1.79 10.03
C GLU A 17 10.02 -1.13 8.77
N LEU A 18 9.05 -1.79 8.11
CA LEU A 18 8.43 -1.28 6.88
C LEU A 18 7.58 -0.03 7.11
N MET A 19 7.01 0.12 8.31
CA MET A 19 6.22 1.30 8.72
C MET A 19 7.10 2.46 9.21
N LYS A 20 8.40 2.22 9.43
CA LYS A 20 9.32 3.22 9.98
C LYS A 20 9.38 4.46 9.08
N TYR A 21 9.26 5.64 9.70
CA TYR A 21 9.21 6.94 9.03
C TYR A 21 8.01 7.13 8.08
N GLY A 22 6.94 6.34 8.25
CA GLY A 22 5.73 6.42 7.44
C GLY A 22 5.01 7.76 7.57
N ARG A 23 4.88 8.47 6.45
CA ARG A 23 4.11 9.71 6.31
C ARG A 23 2.83 9.45 5.52
N LYS A 24 1.78 10.24 5.75
CA LYS A 24 0.54 10.15 4.96
C LYS A 24 0.85 10.30 3.47
N CYS A 25 0.12 9.57 2.62
CA CYS A 25 0.19 9.73 1.17
C CYS A 25 -1.22 9.88 0.59
N SER A 26 -1.32 10.51 -0.58
CA SER A 26 -2.62 10.65 -1.25
C SER A 26 -3.07 9.30 -1.80
N TYR A 27 -4.16 8.76 -1.25
CA TYR A 27 -4.79 7.53 -1.76
C TYR A 27 -5.11 7.64 -3.25
N ARG A 28 -5.67 8.78 -3.70
CA ARG A 28 -6.01 9.01 -5.11
C ARG A 28 -4.80 8.86 -6.03
N LEU A 29 -3.67 9.48 -5.67
CA LEU A 29 -2.44 9.38 -6.46
C LEU A 29 -1.84 7.98 -6.40
N LEU A 30 -1.88 7.33 -5.23
CA LEU A 30 -1.40 5.97 -5.06
C LEU A 30 -2.21 4.97 -5.90
N ALA A 31 -3.55 5.00 -5.80
CA ALA A 31 -4.43 4.14 -6.56
C ALA A 31 -4.26 4.33 -8.08
N ALA A 32 -4.11 5.58 -8.55
CA ALA A 32 -3.80 5.86 -9.96
C ALA A 32 -2.45 5.27 -10.40
N ARG A 33 -1.44 5.33 -9.52
CA ARG A 33 -0.12 4.75 -9.79
C ARG A 33 -0.16 3.22 -9.82
N ILE A 34 -0.87 2.61 -8.87
CA ILE A 34 -1.10 1.15 -8.82
C ILE A 34 -1.85 0.71 -10.08
N LYS A 35 -2.91 1.42 -10.49
CA LYS A 35 -3.63 1.12 -11.74
C LYS A 35 -2.71 1.06 -12.97
N ARG A 36 -1.74 1.98 -13.04
CA ARG A 36 -0.82 2.08 -14.18
C ARG A 36 0.31 1.05 -14.14
N GLU A 37 0.92 0.84 -12.97
CA GLU A 37 2.16 0.06 -12.85
C GLU A 37 1.94 -1.37 -12.32
N LEU A 38 0.82 -1.62 -11.64
CA LEU A 38 0.43 -2.90 -11.02
C LEU A 38 -1.06 -3.18 -11.27
N PRO A 39 -1.51 -3.28 -12.54
CA PRO A 39 -2.94 -3.40 -12.88
C PRO A 39 -3.58 -4.65 -12.27
N GLU A 40 -2.87 -5.77 -12.18
CA GLU A 40 -3.36 -7.00 -11.55
C GLU A 40 -3.72 -6.77 -10.07
N LEU A 41 -2.83 -6.10 -9.31
CA LEU A 41 -3.10 -5.75 -7.92
C LEU A 41 -4.29 -4.77 -7.79
N TYR A 42 -4.39 -3.80 -8.71
CA TYR A 42 -5.51 -2.86 -8.74
C TYR A 42 -6.86 -3.57 -8.85
N HIS A 43 -6.95 -4.54 -9.76
CA HIS A 43 -8.16 -5.31 -9.99
C HIS A 43 -8.42 -6.33 -8.88
N ALA A 44 -7.39 -7.02 -8.39
CA ALA A 44 -7.50 -7.98 -7.30
C ALA A 44 -8.03 -7.34 -6.01
N LEU A 45 -7.62 -6.10 -5.71
CA LEU A 45 -8.08 -5.34 -4.54
C LEU A 45 -9.31 -4.45 -4.83
N ALA A 46 -9.89 -4.55 -6.03
CA ALA A 46 -11.06 -3.78 -6.45
C ALA A 46 -10.97 -2.27 -6.14
N LEU A 47 -9.80 -1.66 -6.38
CA LEU A 47 -9.51 -0.26 -6.00
C LEU A 47 -10.31 0.80 -6.78
N GLN A 48 -11.17 0.39 -7.71
CA GLN A 48 -12.18 1.24 -8.33
C GLN A 48 -13.32 1.63 -7.38
N PHE A 49 -13.52 0.89 -6.28
CA PHE A 49 -14.56 1.18 -5.30
C PHE A 49 -14.05 2.05 -4.15
N TYR A 50 -14.99 2.60 -3.38
CA TYR A 50 -14.67 3.41 -2.21
C TYR A 50 -13.88 2.59 -1.20
N ASN A 51 -12.75 3.16 -0.74
CA ASN A 51 -11.92 2.59 0.30
C ASN A 51 -12.08 3.40 1.60
N PRO A 52 -12.72 2.85 2.65
CA PRO A 52 -12.85 3.53 3.94
C PRO A 52 -11.51 3.74 4.65
N TYR A 53 -10.45 3.05 4.22
CA TYR A 53 -9.10 3.15 4.77
C TYR A 53 -8.16 4.08 3.98
N ALA A 54 -8.71 4.92 3.09
CA ALA A 54 -7.92 5.79 2.24
C ALA A 54 -6.98 6.72 3.03
N GLU A 55 -7.43 7.24 4.18
CA GLU A 55 -6.68 8.19 5.01
C GLU A 55 -5.56 7.54 5.85
N GLN A 56 -5.53 6.21 5.89
CA GLN A 56 -4.54 5.40 6.60
C GLN A 56 -3.36 5.05 5.68
N CYS A 57 -3.46 5.30 4.37
CA CYS A 57 -2.39 5.06 3.41
C CYS A 57 -1.15 5.92 3.72
N ARG A 58 0.02 5.28 3.61
CA ARG A 58 1.30 5.87 3.97
C ARG A 58 2.33 5.70 2.86
N GLN A 59 3.44 6.38 3.03
CA GLN A 59 4.65 6.14 2.28
C GLN A 59 5.88 6.29 3.19
N THR A 60 6.88 5.46 2.93
CA THR A 60 8.22 5.55 3.50
C THR A 60 9.21 5.91 2.39
N PRO A 61 10.52 6.09 2.67
CA PRO A 61 11.50 6.28 1.61
C PRO A 61 11.49 5.15 0.57
N THR A 62 11.21 3.91 0.99
CA THR A 62 11.30 2.72 0.15
C THR A 62 9.94 2.18 -0.33
N HIS A 63 8.83 2.47 0.36
CA HIS A 63 7.53 1.86 0.05
C HIS A 63 6.39 2.86 -0.05
N TYR A 64 5.41 2.52 -0.87
CA TYR A 64 4.02 2.90 -0.65
C TYR A 64 3.34 1.83 0.21
N ILE A 65 2.49 2.28 1.13
CA ILE A 65 1.70 1.42 2.00
C ILE A 65 0.24 1.73 1.69
N LEU A 66 -0.38 0.86 0.90
CA LEU A 66 -1.82 0.91 0.64
C LEU A 66 -2.53 0.23 1.81
N VAL A 67 -3.48 0.91 2.45
CA VAL A 67 -4.35 0.29 3.45
C VAL A 67 -5.70 0.02 2.79
N HIS A 68 -6.09 -1.25 2.73
CA HIS A 68 -7.35 -1.67 2.11
C HIS A 68 -7.89 -2.90 2.85
N SER A 69 -9.18 -2.93 3.16
CA SER A 69 -9.80 -4.02 3.95
C SER A 69 -9.06 -4.31 5.27
N ALA A 70 -8.63 -3.26 5.96
CA ALA A 70 -7.80 -3.33 7.18
C ALA A 70 -6.46 -4.07 7.02
N ILE A 71 -5.96 -4.23 5.80
CA ILE A 71 -4.67 -4.85 5.48
C ILE A 71 -3.73 -3.77 4.93
N GLU A 72 -2.50 -3.71 5.44
CA GLU A 72 -1.41 -2.92 4.86
C GLU A 72 -0.68 -3.73 3.78
N TYR A 73 -0.74 -3.25 2.53
CA TYR A 73 -0.02 -3.78 1.39
C TYR A 73 1.25 -2.96 1.17
N PHE A 74 2.41 -3.62 1.22
CA PHE A 74 3.72 -2.99 1.08
C PHE A 74 4.17 -3.09 -0.38
N ILE A 75 4.27 -1.93 -1.03
CA ILE A 75 4.58 -1.79 -2.45
C ILE A 75 5.91 -1.03 -2.57
N ARG A 76 6.97 -1.70 -3.03
CA ARG A 76 8.30 -1.12 -3.20
C ARG A 76 8.31 -0.06 -4.30
N LYS A 77 8.89 1.09 -3.97
CA LYS A 77 9.17 2.19 -4.91
C LYS A 77 10.37 1.80 -5.79
N GLN A 78 10.38 2.30 -7.02
CA GLN A 78 11.60 2.33 -7.84
C GLN A 78 12.49 3.49 -7.41
#